data_AF-A0A2K9EBW8-F1
#
_entry.id   AF-A0A2K9EBW8-F1
#
_cell.length_a   1.000
_cell.length_b   1.000
_cell.length_c   1.000
_cell.angle_alpha   90.00
_cell.angle_beta   90.00
_cell.angle_gamma   90.00
#
_symmetry.space_group_name_H-M   'P 1'
#
loop_
_entity.id
_entity.type
_entity.pdbx_description
1 polymer ?
#
loop_
_entity_poly.entity_id
_entity_poly.type
_entity_poly.pdbx_seq_one_letter_code
_entity_poly.pdbx_strand_id
1 'polypeptide(L)'
;MADATGQNLTAAPRGILPRVLQSWWAPRQVVRGMADMPDRTLLVVLLAAMLIFLIAQAPGHARAAELDPSIPLEARISGAIMAVMFLMPVIAYAVAALVSALSRLTGRPLDPRHSRLALFWALLAISPAMLLSGLVAGFLGDGPALTLTRAVAGIGFVVIWGAGIVALTRTA
;
A
#
# COMPACT_ATOMS: atom_id res chain seq x y z
N MET A 1 -17.18 -32.89 35.40
CA MET A 1 -18.28 -33.36 34.55
C MET A 1 -19.21 -32.16 34.41
N ALA A 2 -19.23 -31.34 33.37
CA ALA A 2 -18.74 -31.29 31.99
C ALA A 2 -18.89 -29.77 31.62
N ASP A 3 -18.07 -29.03 30.89
CA ASP A 3 -17.25 -29.31 29.72
C ASP A 3 -16.16 -28.23 29.59
N ALA A 4 -14.91 -28.66 29.63
CA ALA A 4 -13.79 -27.94 29.04
C ALA A 4 -13.75 -28.32 27.55
N THR A 5 -14.48 -27.57 26.70
CA THR A 5 -14.52 -27.87 25.26
C THR A 5 -14.33 -26.60 24.43
N GLY A 6 -13.08 -26.36 24.05
CA GLY A 6 -12.77 -26.18 22.64
C GLY A 6 -13.11 -24.85 21.98
N GLN A 7 -12.72 -23.69 22.56
CA GLN A 7 -12.50 -22.49 21.74
C GLN A 7 -11.06 -22.41 21.23
N ASN A 8 -10.56 -23.53 20.71
CA ASN A 8 -9.47 -23.54 19.75
C ASN A 8 -10.09 -23.35 18.36
N LEU A 9 -10.28 -22.10 17.96
CA LEU A 9 -10.44 -21.75 16.55
C LEU A 9 -9.46 -20.62 16.28
N THR A 10 -8.24 -21.00 15.93
CA THR A 10 -7.32 -20.29 15.03
C THR A 10 -7.86 -18.94 14.55
N ALA A 11 -7.80 -17.94 15.42
CA ALA A 11 -8.20 -16.59 15.05
C ALA A 11 -7.12 -16.13 14.07
N ALA A 12 -7.45 -16.17 12.77
CA ALA A 12 -6.65 -15.52 11.74
C ALA A 12 -6.21 -14.17 12.30
N PRO A 13 -4.91 -13.85 12.30
CA PRO A 13 -4.39 -12.78 13.12
C PRO A 13 -5.12 -11.47 12.80
N ARG A 14 -5.89 -10.97 13.77
CA ARG A 14 -6.84 -9.86 13.57
C ARG A 14 -6.18 -8.49 13.44
N GLY A 15 -4.84 -8.44 13.49
CA GLY A 15 -4.05 -7.21 13.37
C GLY A 15 -3.74 -6.82 11.93
N ILE A 16 -3.51 -5.53 11.70
CA ILE A 16 -3.10 -4.99 10.39
C ILE A 16 -1.73 -5.55 9.97
N LEU A 17 -0.77 -5.58 10.89
CA LEU A 17 0.60 -6.02 10.61
C LEU A 17 0.68 -7.46 10.07
N PRO A 18 0.04 -8.47 10.71
CA PRO A 18 0.00 -9.82 10.15
C PRO A 18 -0.63 -9.90 8.76
N ARG A 19 -1.67 -9.11 8.47
CA ARG A 19 -2.29 -9.05 7.14
C ARG A 19 -1.36 -8.42 6.11
N VAL A 20 -0.59 -7.39 6.48
CA VAL A 20 0.44 -6.79 5.63
C VAL A 20 1.48 -7.85 5.25
N LEU A 21 2.02 -8.59 6.21
CA LEU A 21 2.99 -9.66 5.95
C LEU A 21 2.39 -10.80 5.12
N GLN A 22 1.17 -11.22 5.44
CA GLN A 22 0.48 -12.28 4.69
C GLN A 22 0.19 -11.86 3.25
N SER A 23 0.06 -10.56 2.96
CA SER A 23 -0.21 -10.07 1.60
C SER A 23 0.91 -10.38 0.61
N TRP A 24 2.14 -10.60 1.09
CA TRP A 24 3.27 -10.99 0.23
C TRP A 24 3.20 -12.44 -0.25
N TRP A 25 2.49 -13.31 0.48
CA TRP A 25 2.41 -14.74 0.19
C TRP A 25 1.02 -15.17 -0.28
N ALA A 26 -0.04 -14.56 0.26
CA ALA A 26 -1.43 -14.90 0.00
C ALA A 26 -2.32 -13.65 -0.17
N PRO A 27 -2.00 -12.74 -1.12
CA PRO A 27 -2.71 -11.47 -1.27
C PRO A 27 -4.22 -11.64 -1.52
N ARG A 28 -4.60 -12.63 -2.32
CA ARG A 28 -6.00 -12.91 -2.66
C ARG A 28 -6.84 -13.28 -1.43
N GLN A 29 -6.26 -14.04 -0.50
CA GLN A 29 -6.95 -14.47 0.71
C GLN A 29 -7.16 -13.28 1.66
N VAL A 30 -6.13 -12.46 1.84
CA VAL A 30 -6.17 -11.27 2.70
C VAL A 30 -7.24 -10.29 2.21
N VAL A 31 -7.22 -9.96 0.91
CA VAL A 31 -8.16 -8.99 0.31
C VAL A 31 -9.61 -9.48 0.35
N ARG A 32 -9.86 -10.78 0.09
CA ARG A 32 -11.21 -11.36 0.25
C ARG A 32 -11.72 -11.27 1.69
N GLY A 33 -10.85 -11.51 2.67
CA GLY A 33 -11.17 -11.35 4.08
C GLY A 33 -11.37 -9.89 4.54
N MET A 34 -11.34 -8.93 3.62
CA MET A 34 -11.58 -7.49 3.86
C MET A 34 -12.66 -6.91 2.93
N ALA A 35 -13.38 -7.73 2.16
CA ALA A 35 -14.37 -7.24 1.20
C ALA A 35 -15.47 -6.37 1.84
N ASP A 36 -15.81 -6.64 3.10
CA ASP A 36 -16.81 -5.90 3.88
C ASP A 36 -16.22 -4.73 4.70
N MET A 37 -14.96 -4.35 4.45
CA MET A 37 -14.32 -3.23 5.13
C MET A 37 -15.10 -1.92 4.84
N PRO A 38 -15.47 -1.15 5.89
CA PRO A 38 -16.18 0.12 5.70
C PRO A 38 -15.36 1.15 4.92
N ASP A 39 -16.02 1.97 4.10
CA ASP A 39 -15.36 3.03 3.31
C ASP A 39 -14.55 4.02 4.16
N ARG A 40 -15.03 4.35 5.37
CA ARG A 40 -14.28 5.18 6.34
C ARG A 40 -12.93 4.56 6.72
N THR A 41 -12.86 3.24 6.80
CA THR A 41 -11.62 2.52 7.14
C THR A 41 -10.67 2.47 5.95
N LEU A 42 -11.18 2.42 4.71
CA LEU A 42 -10.37 2.53 3.50
C LEU A 42 -9.61 3.85 3.44
N LEU A 43 -10.27 4.96 3.81
CA LEU A 43 -9.62 6.26 3.92
C LEU A 43 -8.48 6.24 4.93
N VAL A 44 -8.69 5.65 6.11
CA VAL A 44 -7.63 5.52 7.13
C VAL A 44 -6.47 4.66 6.62
N VAL A 45 -6.74 3.58 5.89
CA VAL A 45 -5.71 2.74 5.26
C VAL A 45 -4.88 3.53 4.24
N LEU A 46 -5.53 4.32 3.39
CA LEU A 46 -4.86 5.18 2.42
C LEU A 46 -3.99 6.23 3.12
N LEU A 47 -4.53 6.95 4.12
CA LEU A 47 -3.79 7.94 4.88
C LEU A 47 -2.59 7.32 5.63
N ALA A 48 -2.75 6.13 6.19
CA ALA A 48 -1.66 5.40 6.82
C ALA A 48 -0.55 5.03 5.81
N ALA A 49 -0.92 4.52 4.63
CA ALA A 49 0.04 4.22 3.56
C ALA A 49 0.81 5.48 3.13
N MET A 50 0.10 6.60 2.99
CA MET A 50 0.68 7.90 2.64
C MET A 50 1.62 8.45 3.71
N LEU A 51 1.26 8.32 4.99
CA LEU A 51 2.12 8.72 6.09
C LEU A 51 3.39 7.86 6.13
N ILE A 52 3.27 6.54 5.95
CA ILE A 52 4.43 5.66 5.92
C ILE A 52 5.32 5.97 4.71
N PHE A 53 4.73 6.32 3.55
CA PHE A 53 5.49 6.78 2.39
C PHE A 53 6.30 8.05 2.69
N LEU A 54 5.71 9.04 3.37
CA LEU A 54 6.41 10.24 3.83
C LEU A 54 7.58 9.94 4.76
N ILE A 55 7.38 9.01 5.70
CA ILE A 55 8.45 8.56 6.59
C ILE A 55 9.55 7.85 5.80
N ALA A 56 9.18 7.00 4.83
CA ALA A 56 10.12 6.28 3.99
C ALA A 56 11.01 7.20 3.15
N GLN A 57 10.49 8.30 2.62
CA GLN A 57 11.28 9.22 1.79
C GLN A 57 12.17 10.19 2.59
N ALA A 58 11.96 10.33 3.91
CA ALA A 58 12.70 11.28 4.75
C ALA A 58 14.24 11.09 4.73
N PRO A 59 14.80 9.87 4.87
CA PRO A 59 16.25 9.67 4.83
C PRO A 59 16.86 10.07 3.48
N GLY A 60 16.17 9.78 2.37
CA GLY A 60 16.60 10.17 1.03
C GLY A 60 16.63 11.70 0.85
N HIS A 61 15.62 12.40 1.35
CA HIS A 61 15.59 13.87 1.32
C HIS A 61 16.67 14.50 2.21
N ALA A 62 16.94 13.92 3.39
CA ALA A 62 18.01 14.37 4.27
C ALA A 62 19.39 14.24 3.59
N ARG A 63 19.67 13.09 2.97
CA ARG A 63 20.90 12.91 2.19
C ARG A 63 21.01 13.91 1.03
N ALA A 64 19.92 14.09 0.28
CA ALA A 64 19.90 15.03 -0.84
C ALA A 64 20.16 16.47 -0.41
N ALA A 65 19.70 16.88 0.78
CA ALA A 65 19.98 18.20 1.35
C ALA A 65 21.45 18.41 1.71
N GLU A 66 22.12 17.37 2.17
CA GLU A 66 23.55 17.42 2.46
C GLU A 66 24.39 17.50 1.19
N LEU A 67 23.99 16.76 0.13
CA LEU A 67 24.69 16.74 -1.16
C LEU A 67 24.48 18.01 -1.97
N ASP A 68 23.29 18.62 -1.88
CA ASP A 68 22.96 19.87 -2.54
C ASP A 68 22.30 20.84 -1.55
N PRO A 69 23.11 21.67 -0.86
CA PRO A 69 22.62 22.64 0.10
C PRO A 69 21.83 23.79 -0.52
N SER A 70 21.89 23.99 -1.85
CA SER A 70 21.17 25.07 -2.54
C SER A 70 19.65 24.92 -2.43
N ILE A 71 19.19 23.68 -2.32
CA ILE A 71 17.82 23.33 -1.99
C ILE A 71 17.86 22.89 -0.52
N PRO A 72 17.13 23.53 0.41
CA PRO A 72 17.13 23.12 1.81
C PRO A 72 16.21 21.90 2.05
N LEU A 73 16.41 21.20 3.18
CA LEU A 73 15.58 20.06 3.57
C LEU A 73 14.09 20.43 3.67
N GLU A 74 13.80 21.59 4.27
CA GLU A 74 12.43 22.09 4.45
C GLU A 74 11.69 22.26 3.13
N ALA A 75 12.38 22.73 2.08
CA ALA A 75 11.80 22.85 0.74
C ALA A 75 11.45 21.48 0.14
N ARG A 76 12.32 20.47 0.33
CA ARG A 76 12.05 19.10 -0.14
C ARG A 76 10.89 18.46 0.60
N ILE A 77 10.88 18.56 1.93
CA ILE A 77 9.83 17.96 2.78
C ILE A 77 8.49 18.65 2.54
N SER A 78 8.44 19.98 2.50
CA SER A 78 7.19 20.71 2.24
C SER A 78 6.60 20.38 0.87
N GLY A 79 7.42 20.33 -0.18
CA GLY A 79 6.98 19.88 -1.51
C GLY A 79 6.45 18.45 -1.49
N ALA A 80 7.12 17.55 -0.77
CA ALA A 80 6.70 16.16 -0.68
C ALA A 80 5.42 15.97 0.15
N ILE A 81 5.24 16.71 1.25
CA ILE A 81 3.99 16.75 2.02
C ILE A 81 2.86 17.28 1.14
N MET A 82 3.08 18.35 0.37
CA MET A 82 2.07 18.89 -0.54
C MET A 82 1.63 17.86 -1.58
N ALA A 83 2.59 17.22 -2.26
CA ALA A 83 2.30 16.19 -3.24
C ALA A 83 1.58 14.98 -2.61
N VAL A 84 2.05 14.51 -1.46
CA VAL A 84 1.50 13.30 -0.85
C VAL A 84 0.16 13.58 -0.18
N MET A 85 0.02 14.60 0.65
CA MET A 85 -1.22 14.83 1.42
C MET A 85 -2.38 15.37 0.57
N PHE A 86 -2.12 16.14 -0.48
CA PHE A 86 -3.18 16.77 -1.27
C PHE A 86 -3.38 16.10 -2.62
N LEU A 87 -2.31 15.83 -3.35
CA LEU A 87 -2.41 15.30 -4.71
C LEU A 87 -2.60 13.77 -4.72
N MET A 88 -1.88 13.02 -3.88
CA MET A 88 -1.95 11.55 -3.88
C MET A 88 -3.36 10.99 -3.62
N PRO A 89 -4.19 11.50 -2.68
CA PRO A 89 -5.56 11.01 -2.51
C PRO A 89 -6.38 11.16 -3.78
N VAL A 90 -6.30 12.33 -4.42
CA VAL A 90 -7.03 12.60 -5.67
C VAL A 90 -6.59 11.64 -6.76
N ILE A 91 -5.28 11.42 -6.92
CA ILE A 91 -4.74 10.44 -7.87
C ILE A 91 -5.22 9.03 -7.53
N ALA A 92 -5.13 8.59 -6.28
CA ALA A 92 -5.51 7.25 -5.86
C ALA A 92 -7.00 6.98 -6.11
N TYR A 93 -7.87 7.95 -5.82
CA TYR A 93 -9.29 7.86 -6.12
C TYR A 93 -9.57 7.85 -7.63
N ALA A 94 -8.89 8.69 -8.41
CA ALA A 94 -9.03 8.73 -9.86
C ALA A 94 -8.61 7.39 -10.49
N VAL A 95 -7.48 6.82 -10.06
CA VAL A 95 -7.00 5.50 -10.52
C VAL A 95 -7.99 4.41 -10.13
N ALA A 96 -8.48 4.37 -8.89
CA ALA A 96 -9.46 3.38 -8.46
C ALA A 96 -10.77 3.46 -9.27
N ALA A 97 -11.24 4.68 -9.56
CA ALA A 97 -12.41 4.91 -10.40
C ALA A 97 -12.16 4.44 -11.84
N LEU A 98 -11.01 4.78 -12.42
CA LEU A 98 -10.61 4.36 -13.77
C LEU A 98 -10.55 2.83 -13.88
N VAL A 99 -9.93 2.15 -12.92
CA VAL A 99 -9.84 0.68 -12.90
C VAL A 99 -11.23 0.04 -12.83
N SER A 100 -12.13 0.57 -11.98
CA SER A 100 -13.52 0.09 -11.94
C SER A 100 -14.23 0.34 -13.28
N ALA A 101 -14.01 1.50 -13.93
CA ALA A 101 -14.58 1.80 -15.23
C ALA A 101 -14.08 0.87 -16.34
N LEU A 102 -12.76 0.66 -16.43
CA LEU A 102 -12.16 -0.23 -17.43
C LEU A 102 -12.55 -1.69 -17.21
N SER A 103 -12.75 -2.13 -15.96
CA SER A 103 -13.21 -3.50 -15.67
C SER A 103 -14.58 -3.82 -16.27
N ARG A 104 -15.43 -2.81 -16.49
CA ARG A 104 -16.74 -2.99 -17.13
C ARG A 104 -16.60 -3.32 -18.62
N LEU A 105 -15.53 -2.84 -19.27
CA LEU A 105 -15.25 -3.11 -20.68
C LEU A 105 -14.74 -4.54 -20.92
N THR A 106 -14.14 -5.17 -19.89
CA THR A 106 -13.57 -6.52 -19.98
C THR A 106 -14.54 -7.63 -19.58
N GLY A 107 -15.82 -7.31 -19.35
CA GLY A 107 -16.86 -8.28 -18.98
C GLY A 107 -16.76 -8.82 -17.55
N ARG A 108 -15.83 -8.28 -16.73
CA ARG A 108 -15.62 -8.69 -15.32
C ARG A 108 -15.78 -7.48 -14.41
N PRO A 109 -17.02 -7.08 -14.07
CA PRO A 109 -17.26 -5.84 -13.34
C PRO A 109 -16.63 -5.89 -11.95
N LEU A 110 -15.80 -4.88 -11.66
CA LEU A 110 -15.25 -4.61 -10.35
C LEU A 110 -16.02 -3.46 -9.69
N ASP A 111 -16.61 -3.74 -8.53
CA ASP A 111 -17.29 -2.74 -7.71
C ASP A 111 -16.33 -1.58 -7.38
N PRO A 112 -16.75 -0.29 -7.52
CA PRO A 112 -15.90 0.85 -7.18
C PRO A 112 -15.30 0.78 -5.77
N ARG A 113 -16.04 0.25 -4.78
CA ARG A 113 -15.55 0.05 -3.42
C ARG A 113 -14.42 -0.97 -3.37
N HIS A 114 -14.58 -2.07 -4.08
CA HIS A 114 -13.58 -3.13 -4.17
C HIS A 114 -12.32 -2.69 -4.92
N SER A 115 -12.45 -1.83 -5.93
CA SER A 115 -11.31 -1.20 -6.62
C SER A 115 -10.47 -0.36 -5.67
N ARG A 116 -11.12 0.49 -4.84
CA ARG A 116 -10.45 1.28 -3.80
C ARG A 116 -9.77 0.38 -2.77
N LEU A 117 -10.47 -0.63 -2.27
CA LEU A 117 -9.91 -1.60 -1.33
C LEU A 117 -8.64 -2.26 -1.89
N ALA A 118 -8.69 -2.78 -3.12
CA ALA A 118 -7.54 -3.43 -3.75
C ALA A 118 -6.34 -2.48 -3.86
N LEU A 119 -6.57 -1.24 -4.32
CA LEU A 119 -5.51 -0.25 -4.50
C LEU A 119 -4.93 0.23 -3.17
N PHE A 120 -5.78 0.67 -2.23
CA PHE A 120 -5.34 1.28 -0.98
C PHE A 120 -4.67 0.26 -0.07
N TRP A 121 -5.18 -0.98 -0.06
CA TRP A 121 -4.53 -2.06 0.65
C TRP A 121 -3.17 -2.41 0.04
N ALA A 122 -3.04 -2.45 -1.30
CA ALA A 122 -1.76 -2.72 -1.94
C ALA A 122 -0.72 -1.66 -1.57
N LEU A 123 -1.09 -0.37 -1.56
CA LEU A 123 -0.22 0.72 -1.12
C LEU A 123 0.26 0.54 0.34
N LEU A 124 -0.64 0.13 1.25
CA LEU A 124 -0.27 -0.14 2.63
C LEU A 124 0.59 -1.41 2.77
N ALA A 125 0.29 -2.46 2.03
CA ALA A 125 0.95 -3.76 2.14
C ALA A 125 2.42 -3.73 1.69
N ILE A 126 2.76 -2.86 0.73
CA ILE A 126 4.14 -2.65 0.28
C ILE A 126 4.96 -1.74 1.19
N SER A 127 4.34 -1.15 2.22
CA SER A 127 5.00 -0.18 3.10
C SER A 127 6.32 -0.66 3.73
N PRO A 128 6.53 -1.96 4.09
CA PRO A 128 7.83 -2.41 4.56
C PRO A 128 8.94 -2.28 3.51
N ALA A 129 8.62 -2.58 2.24
CA ALA A 129 9.57 -2.44 1.14
C ALA A 129 9.85 -0.97 0.80
N MET A 130 8.86 -0.08 0.95
CA MET A 130 9.04 1.36 0.81
C MET A 130 9.96 1.91 1.89
N LEU A 131 9.73 1.55 3.15
CA LEU A 131 10.59 1.93 4.28
C LEU A 131 12.03 1.46 4.06
N LEU A 132 12.22 0.20 3.63
CA LEU A 132 13.54 -0.32 3.29
C LEU A 132 14.22 0.49 2.17
N SER A 133 13.48 0.79 1.10
CA SER A 133 13.99 1.62 -0.01
C SER A 133 14.40 3.02 0.47
N GLY A 134 13.65 3.58 1.40
CA GLY A 134 13.93 4.83 2.08
C GLY A 134 15.25 4.85 2.82
N LEU A 135 15.45 3.84 3.67
CA LEU A 135 16.70 3.66 4.42
C LEU A 135 17.90 3.49 3.47
N VAL A 136 17.75 2.67 2.42
CA VAL A 136 18.80 2.47 1.42
C VAL A 136 19.12 3.77 0.68
N ALA A 137 18.11 4.56 0.30
CA ALA A 137 18.31 5.86 -0.33
C ALA A 137 19.07 6.84 0.56
N GLY A 138 18.76 6.89 1.86
CA GLY A 138 19.44 7.78 2.81
C GLY A 138 20.88 7.35 3.11
N PHE A 139 21.10 6.07 3.40
CA PHE A 139 22.41 5.58 3.85
C PHE A 139 23.37 5.28 2.70
N LEU A 140 22.92 4.57 1.67
CA LEU A 140 23.77 4.13 0.57
C LEU A 140 23.73 5.12 -0.61
N GLY A 141 22.62 5.84 -0.79
CA GLY A 141 22.42 6.71 -1.95
C GLY A 141 22.04 5.92 -3.20
N ASP A 142 22.31 6.50 -4.37
CA ASP A 142 21.99 5.88 -5.64
C ASP A 142 22.86 4.66 -5.94
N GLY A 143 22.25 3.61 -6.47
CA GLY A 143 22.97 2.40 -6.86
C GLY A 143 22.07 1.17 -7.06
N PRO A 144 22.69 0.00 -7.30
CA PRO A 144 21.96 -1.25 -7.55
C PRO A 144 21.06 -1.68 -6.38
N ALA A 145 21.49 -1.45 -5.13
CA ALA A 145 20.70 -1.79 -3.95
C ALA A 145 19.41 -0.95 -3.85
N LEU A 146 19.47 0.35 -4.13
CA LEU A 146 18.30 1.22 -4.16
C LEU A 146 17.36 0.81 -5.29
N THR A 147 17.92 0.48 -6.45
CA THR A 147 17.15 0.01 -7.61
C THR A 147 16.42 -1.29 -7.29
N LEU A 148 17.10 -2.25 -6.66
CA LEU A 148 16.51 -3.54 -6.27
C LEU A 148 15.38 -3.36 -5.26
N THR A 149 15.58 -2.57 -4.21
CA THR A 149 14.56 -2.36 -3.17
C THR A 149 13.31 -1.66 -3.73
N ARG A 150 13.50 -0.66 -4.59
CA ARG A 150 12.40 -0.01 -5.33
C ARG A 150 11.69 -0.97 -6.27
N ALA A 151 12.43 -1.84 -6.97
CA ALA A 151 11.86 -2.86 -7.84
C ALA A 151 11.03 -3.87 -7.04
N VAL A 152 11.50 -4.32 -5.88
CA VAL A 152 10.75 -5.19 -4.97
C VAL A 152 9.45 -4.51 -4.51
N ALA A 153 9.50 -3.24 -4.13
CA ALA A 153 8.30 -2.48 -3.76
C ALA A 153 7.31 -2.35 -4.94
N GLY A 154 7.80 -2.01 -6.13
CA GLY A 154 6.98 -1.86 -7.33
C GLY A 154 6.37 -3.17 -7.83
N ILE A 155 7.15 -4.25 -7.89
CA ILE A 155 6.67 -5.58 -8.26
C ILE A 155 5.67 -6.08 -7.21
N GLY A 156 6.00 -5.94 -5.92
CA GLY A 156 5.10 -6.27 -4.82
C GLY A 156 3.77 -5.54 -4.93
N PHE A 157 3.78 -4.26 -5.28
CA PHE A 157 2.58 -3.46 -5.50
C PHE A 157 1.71 -4.05 -6.60
N VAL A 158 2.29 -4.27 -7.78
CA VAL A 158 1.56 -4.78 -8.95
C VAL A 158 0.97 -6.17 -8.67
N VAL A 159 1.75 -7.05 -8.02
CA VAL A 159 1.31 -8.40 -7.67
C VAL A 159 0.17 -8.38 -6.66
N ILE A 160 0.30 -7.63 -5.57
CA ILE A 160 -0.71 -7.55 -4.51
C ILE A 160 -1.98 -6.88 -5.03
N TRP A 161 -1.83 -5.78 -5.78
CA TRP A 161 -2.95 -5.04 -6.34
C TRP A 161 -3.71 -5.86 -7.38
N GLY A 162 -3.00 -6.47 -8.34
CA GLY A 162 -3.60 -7.34 -9.36
C GLY A 162 -4.29 -8.56 -8.75
N ALA A 163 -3.67 -9.18 -7.74
CA ALA A 163 -4.28 -10.25 -6.97
C ALA A 163 -5.57 -9.79 -6.26
N GLY A 164 -5.58 -8.58 -5.70
CA GLY A 164 -6.75 -7.98 -5.07
C GLY A 164 -7.90 -7.74 -6.05
N ILE A 165 -7.60 -7.17 -7.22
CA ILE A 165 -8.58 -6.98 -8.31
C ILE A 165 -9.20 -8.33 -8.68
N VAL A 166 -8.37 -9.32 -9.04
CA VAL A 166 -8.84 -10.65 -9.47
C VAL A 166 -9.62 -11.38 -8.37
N ALA A 167 -9.30 -11.12 -7.10
CA ALA A 167 -9.99 -11.74 -5.98
C ALA A 167 -11.38 -11.14 -5.70
N LEU A 168 -11.61 -9.88 -6.09
CA LEU A 168 -12.83 -9.11 -5.82
C LEU A 168 -13.72 -8.86 -7.05
N THR A 169 -13.24 -9.14 -8.26
CA THR A 169 -14.09 -9.16 -9.47
C THR A 169 -15.17 -10.22 -9.30
N ARG A 170 -16.43 -9.87 -9.58
CA ARG A 170 -17.51 -10.87 -9.60
C ARG A 170 -17.31 -11.77 -10.82
N THR A 171 -17.23 -13.08 -10.61
CA THR A 171 -17.48 -14.05 -11.69
C THR A 171 -18.99 -14.09 -11.90
N ALA A 172 -19.41 -13.76 -13.12
CA ALA A 172 -20.78 -13.97 -13.57
C ALA A 172 -21.15 -15.46 -13.54
#